data_AF-A0A7C4IP19-F1
#
_entry.id   AF-A0A7C4IP19-F1
#
_cell.length_a   1.000
_cell.length_b   1.000
_cell.length_c   1.000
_cell.angle_alpha   90.00
_cell.angle_beta   90.00
_cell.angle_gamma   90.00
#
_symmetry.space_group_name_H-M   'P 1'
#
loop_
_entity.id
_entity.type
_entity.pdbx_description
1 polymer ?
#
loop_
_entity_poly.entity_id
_entity_poly.type
_entity_poly.pdbx_seq_one_letter_code
_entity_poly.pdbx_strand_id
1 'polypeptide(L)' 'TRGPRIITDDTKREMKKILEEIQSGSFAREWILECRANKPVFHALTKKGEDHPIEEVGAKLRAMMPWLRKGKLVDKSRA' A
#
# COMPACT_ATOMS: atom_id res chain seq x y z
N THR A 1 15.92 2.90 19.76
CA THR A 1 15.38 2.42 21.05
C THR A 1 13.87 2.15 21.06
N ARG A 2 13.01 2.89 20.32
CA ARG A 2 11.53 2.65 20.32
C ARG A 2 11.06 1.56 19.35
N GLY A 3 11.83 1.25 18.30
CA GLY A 3 11.46 0.29 17.25
C GLY A 3 10.99 -1.08 17.75
N PRO A 4 11.69 -1.74 18.69
CA PRO A 4 11.28 -3.04 19.22
C PRO A 4 9.94 -3.03 20.00
N ARG A 5 9.44 -1.85 20.40
CA ARG A 5 8.12 -1.71 21.04
C ARG A 5 6.97 -1.83 20.05
N ILE A 6 7.23 -1.58 18.76
CA ILE A 6 6.23 -1.60 17.69
C ILE A 6 6.40 -2.86 16.83
N ILE A 7 7.65 -3.22 16.50
CA ILE A 7 7.97 -4.45 15.78
C ILE A 7 8.28 -5.53 16.81
N THR A 8 7.23 -6.20 17.26
CA THR A 8 7.30 -7.24 18.28
C THR A 8 7.54 -8.61 17.64
N ASP A 9 7.72 -9.63 18.48
CA ASP A 9 7.81 -11.01 17.99
C ASP A 9 6.50 -11.46 17.33
N ASP A 10 5.36 -10.91 17.73
CA ASP A 10 4.06 -11.16 17.11
C ASP A 10 4.04 -10.64 15.67
N THR A 11 4.54 -9.42 15.45
CA THR A 11 4.71 -8.85 14.11
C THR A 11 5.56 -9.76 13.23
N LYS A 12 6.66 -10.28 13.77
CA LYS A 12 7.54 -11.21 13.03
C LYS A 12 6.88 -12.56 12.74
N ARG A 13 6.06 -13.09 13.67
CA ARG A 13 5.28 -14.32 13.43
C ARG A 13 4.28 -14.11 12.30
N GLU A 14 3.61 -12.97 12.26
CA GLU A 14 2.67 -12.66 11.19
C GLU A 14 3.36 -12.52 9.83
N MET A 15 4.52 -11.86 9.79
CA MET A 15 5.34 -11.79 8.57
C MET A 15 5.73 -13.18 8.03
N LYS A 16 6.01 -14.15 8.92
CA LYS A 16 6.32 -15.53 8.51
C LYS A 16 5.12 -16.24 7.92
N LYS A 17 3.93 -16.09 8.49
CA LYS A 17 2.70 -16.67 7.92
C LYS A 17 2.41 -16.12 6.52
N ILE A 18 2.53 -14.80 6.34
CA ILE A 18 2.36 -14.17 5.02
C ILE A 18 3.35 -14.76 4.01
N LEU A 19 4.60 -15.02 4.43
CA LEU A 19 5.58 -15.67 3.58
C LEU A 19 5.18 -17.12 3.23
N GLU A 20 4.67 -17.89 4.18
CA GLU A 20 4.15 -19.24 3.96
C GLU A 20 2.94 -19.25 3.00
N GLU A 21 2.03 -18.28 3.11
CA GLU A 21 0.89 -18.08 2.19
C GLU A 21 1.35 -17.75 0.76
N ILE A 22 2.43 -16.98 0.62
CA ILE A 22 3.06 -16.71 -0.68
C ILE A 22 3.70 -17.99 -1.24
N GLN A 23 4.51 -18.70 -0.44
CA GLN A 23 5.25 -19.87 -0.88
C GLN A 23 4.35 -21.07 -1.21
N SER A 24 3.26 -21.24 -0.45
CA SER A 24 2.22 -22.24 -0.73
C SER A 24 1.31 -21.87 -1.92
N GLY A 25 1.44 -20.64 -2.43
CA GLY A 25 0.63 -20.11 -3.52
C GLY A 25 -0.82 -19.78 -3.15
N SER A 26 -1.19 -19.79 -1.86
CA SER A 26 -2.55 -19.39 -1.44
C SER A 26 -2.85 -17.96 -1.86
N PHE A 27 -1.92 -17.05 -1.55
CA PHE A 27 -2.01 -15.65 -1.94
C PHE A 27 -2.19 -15.49 -3.47
N ALA A 28 -1.42 -16.25 -4.26
CA ALA A 28 -1.50 -16.17 -5.72
C ALA A 28 -2.87 -16.64 -6.25
N ARG A 29 -3.42 -17.72 -5.68
CA ARG A 29 -4.75 -18.23 -6.06
C ARG A 29 -5.85 -17.22 -5.71
N GLU A 30 -5.81 -16.67 -4.51
CA GLU A 30 -6.74 -15.63 -4.05
C GLU A 30 -6.67 -14.39 -4.96
N TRP A 31 -5.46 -13.93 -5.28
CA TRP A 31 -5.25 -12.78 -6.16
C TRP A 31 -5.77 -12.99 -7.58
N ILE A 32 -5.57 -14.19 -8.16
CA ILE A 32 -6.09 -14.51 -9.49
C ILE A 32 -7.62 -14.52 -9.49
N LEU A 33 -8.25 -15.09 -8.46
CA LEU A 33 -9.71 -15.10 -8.32
C LEU A 33 -10.27 -13.68 -8.20
N GLU A 34 -9.65 -12.85 -7.36
CA GLU A 34 -9.99 -11.44 -7.20
C GLU A 34 -9.86 -10.67 -8.53
N CYS A 35 -8.79 -10.91 -9.29
CA CYS A 35 -8.61 -10.30 -10.61
C CYS A 35 -9.70 -10.73 -11.61
N ARG A 36 -10.09 -12.01 -11.61
CA ARG A 36 -11.18 -12.53 -12.45
C ARG A 36 -12.53 -11.93 -12.06
N ALA A 37 -12.71 -11.58 -10.79
CA ALA A 37 -13.89 -10.89 -10.28
C ALA A 37 -13.84 -9.36 -10.49
N ASN A 38 -12.88 -8.85 -11.28
CA ASN A 38 -12.67 -7.42 -11.50
C ASN A 38 -12.28 -6.63 -10.24
N LYS A 39 -11.48 -7.23 -9.36
CA LYS A 39 -10.74 -6.58 -8.27
C LYS A 39 -11.57 -5.76 -7.25
N PRO A 40 -12.76 -6.20 -6.82
CA PRO A 40 -13.64 -5.41 -5.95
C PRO A 40 -13.01 -5.00 -4.61
N VAL A 41 -12.33 -5.92 -3.92
CA VAL A 41 -11.66 -5.67 -2.65
C VAL A 41 -10.47 -4.74 -2.84
N PHE A 42 -9.68 -4.97 -3.88
CA PHE A 42 -8.55 -4.11 -4.21
C PHE A 42 -9.01 -2.67 -4.47
N HIS A 43 -10.04 -2.47 -5.30
CA HIS A 43 -10.58 -1.14 -5.58
C HIS A 43 -11.14 -0.46 -4.32
N ALA A 44 -11.82 -1.21 -3.44
CA ALA A 44 -12.30 -0.68 -2.18
C ALA A 44 -11.15 -0.24 -1.26
N LEU A 45 -10.08 -1.02 -1.17
CA LEU A 45 -8.88 -0.68 -0.40
C LEU A 45 -8.15 0.54 -0.98
N THR A 46 -8.02 0.62 -2.31
CA THR A 46 -7.45 1.78 -3.01
C THR A 46 -8.23 3.04 -2.68
N LYS A 47 -9.55 3.03 -2.86
CA LYS A 47 -10.41 4.17 -2.55
C LYS A 47 -10.29 4.60 -1.09
N LYS A 48 -10.28 3.65 -0.15
CA LYS A 48 -10.08 3.94 1.27
C LYS A 48 -8.72 4.59 1.56
N GLY A 49 -7.68 4.19 0.83
CA GLY A 49 -6.35 4.82 0.91
C GLY A 49 -6.34 6.24 0.37
N GLU A 50 -6.99 6.48 -0.77
CA GLU A 50 -7.14 7.80 -1.38
C GLU A 50 -7.94 8.78 -0.50
N ASP A 51 -8.98 8.28 0.16
CA ASP A 51 -9.82 9.05 1.08
C ASP A 51 -9.14 9.32 2.44
N HIS A 52 -7.94 8.78 2.70
CA HIS A 52 -7.26 8.96 3.98
C HIS A 52 -6.77 10.41 4.14
N PRO A 53 -7.00 11.09 5.29
CA PRO A 53 -6.63 12.51 5.48
C PRO A 53 -5.16 12.85 5.24
N ILE A 54 -4.28 11.85 5.36
CA ILE A 54 -2.85 12.00 5.06
C ILE A 54 -2.60 12.43 3.60
N GLU A 55 -3.46 12.02 2.67
CA GLU A 55 -3.29 12.34 1.24
C GLU A 55 -3.63 13.79 0.96
N GLU A 56 -4.69 14.32 1.57
CA GLU A 56 -5.05 15.73 1.44
C GLU A 56 -3.95 16.64 2.00
N VAL A 57 -3.53 16.37 3.24
CA VAL A 57 -2.48 17.16 3.92
C VAL A 57 -1.15 17.01 3.19
N GLY A 58 -0.78 15.78 2.83
CA GLY A 58 0.44 15.47 2.11
C GLY A 58 0.51 16.15 0.74
N ALA A 59 -0.61 16.22 0.00
CA ALA A 59 -0.68 16.92 -1.28
C ALA A 59 -0.39 18.43 -1.13
N LYS A 60 -1.00 19.09 -0.13
CA LYS A 60 -0.77 20.52 0.16
C LYS A 60 0.69 20.78 0.51
N LEU A 61 1.26 19.97 1.41
CA LEU A 61 2.66 20.10 1.83
C LEU A 61 3.62 19.89 0.65
N ARG A 62 3.43 18.82 -0.13
CA ARG A 62 4.28 18.52 -1.30
C ARG A 62 4.17 19.60 -2.39
N ALA A 63 3.02 20.28 -2.53
CA ALA A 63 2.86 21.38 -3.48
C ALA A 63 3.72 22.61 -3.12
N MET A 64 3.95 22.84 -1.83
CA MET A 64 4.80 23.93 -1.33
C MET A 64 6.31 23.62 -1.42
N MET A 65 6.71 22.42 -1.86
CA MET A 65 8.10 21.99 -1.97
C MET A 65 8.58 22.12 -3.42
N PRO A 66 9.24 23.23 -3.83
CA PRO A 66 9.53 23.50 -5.24
C PRO A 66 10.54 22.52 -5.83
N TRP A 67 11.39 21.92 -5.01
CA TRP A 67 12.36 20.90 -5.43
C TRP A 67 11.69 19.58 -5.86
N LEU A 68 10.53 19.24 -5.30
CA LEU A 68 9.77 18.06 -5.74
C LEU A 68 9.09 18.30 -7.09
N ARG A 69 8.74 19.54 -7.43
CA ARG A 69 8.15 19.86 -8.74
C ARG A 69 9.16 19.74 -9.88
N LYS A 70 10.44 20.04 -9.62
CA LYS A 70 11.54 19.96 -10.61
C LYS A 70 11.88 18.53 -11.03
N GLY A 71 11.59 17.53 -10.19
CA GLY A 71 11.90 16.11 -10.44
C GLY A 71 10.67 15.24 -10.74
N LYS A 72 9.54 15.80 -11.22
CA LYS A 72 8.35 15.00 -11.53
C LYS A 72 8.63 14.05 -12.70
N LEU A 73 8.90 12.78 -12.37
CA LEU A 73 9.06 11.68 -13.32
C LEU A 73 7.74 10.96 -13.66
N VAL A 74 6.67 11.20 -12.88
CA VAL A 74 5.40 10.49 -13.02
C VAL A 74 4.30 11.44 -13.48
N ASP A 75 3.72 11.11 -14.64
CA ASP A 75 2.55 11.78 -15.21
C ASP A 75 1.27 11.29 -14.52
N LYS A 76 0.53 12.21 -13.90
CA LYS A 76 -0.72 11.92 -13.18
C LYS A 76 -1.96 11.96 -14.06
N SER A 77 -1.83 12.26 -15.35
CA SER A 77 -2.96 12.24 -16.31
C SER A 77 -3.29 10.83 -16.81
N ARG A 78 -2.46 9.84 -16.50
CA ARG A 78 -2.58 8.43 -16.93
C ARG A 78 -2.99 7.48 -15.81
N ALA A 79 -3.31 7.99 -14.63
CA ALA A 79 -3.77 7.23 -13.47
C ALA A 79 -5.30 7.21 -13.41
#